data_AF-A5FKT0-F1
#
_entry.id   AF-A5FKT0-F1
#
_cell.length_a   1.000
_cell.length_b   1.000
_cell.length_c   1.000
_cell.angle_alpha   90.00
_cell.angle_beta   90.00
_cell.angle_gamma   90.00
#
_symmetry.space_group_name_H-M   'P 1'
#
loop_
_entity.id
_entity.type
_entity.pdbx_description
1 polymer ?
#
loop_
_entity_poly.entity_id
_entity_poly.type
_entity_poly.pdbx_seq_one_letter_code
_entity_poly.pdbx_strand_id
1 'polypeptide(L)'
;MNFIKQIKRITKMHKLISSEKTGTPEIFAKKLSLSRSQLYNELDVIKELDAPVRYCKKRESFYYTAPFELIFNFSLKVIKEDETKEIFGGTNFRPSLLDGTLISLP
;
A
#
# COMPACT_ATOMS: atom_id res chain seq x y z
N MET A 1 5.82 11.87 -3.58
CA MET A 1 4.53 11.72 -2.87
C MET A 1 4.72 10.69 -1.77
N ASN A 2 4.36 10.97 -0.52
CA ASN A 2 4.54 10.02 0.59
C ASN A 2 3.44 8.93 0.53
N PHE A 3 3.82 7.68 0.29
CA PHE A 3 2.89 6.54 0.12
C PHE A 3 1.93 6.37 1.30
N ILE A 4 2.43 6.51 2.53
CA ILE A 4 1.63 6.42 3.76
C ILE A 4 0.55 7.50 3.80
N LYS A 5 0.88 8.71 3.33
CA LYS A 5 -0.07 9.83 3.30
C LYS A 5 -1.19 9.57 2.28
N GLN A 6 -0.89 8.94 1.15
CA GLN A 6 -1.89 8.58 0.14
C GLN A 6 -2.87 7.54 0.67
N ILE A 7 -2.36 6.45 1.27
CA ILE A 7 -3.21 5.42 1.88
C ILE A 7 -4.15 6.05 2.91
N LYS A 8 -3.61 6.86 3.84
CA LYS A 8 -4.43 7.54 4.86
C LYS A 8 -5.53 8.40 4.26
N ARG A 9 -5.24 9.07 3.13
CA ARG A 9 -6.22 9.89 2.42
C ARG A 9 -7.32 9.02 1.81
N ILE A 10 -6.97 7.95 1.10
CA ILE A 10 -7.95 7.06 0.46
C ILE A 10 -8.81 6.38 1.54
N THR A 11 -8.23 5.91 2.65
CA THR A 11 -8.98 5.34 3.77
C THR A 11 -9.95 6.36 4.38
N LYS A 12 -9.52 7.62 4.55
CA LYS A 12 -10.40 8.70 5.02
C LYS A 12 -11.54 8.96 4.04
N MET A 13 -11.26 8.95 2.74
CA MET A 13 -12.27 9.10 1.69
C MET A 13 -13.31 7.99 1.77
N HIS A 14 -12.86 6.73 1.80
CA HIS A 14 -13.72 5.55 1.92
C HIS A 14 -14.64 5.63 3.15
N LYS A 15 -14.10 5.99 4.32
CA LYS A 15 -14.88 6.15 5.55
C LYS A 15 -15.97 7.23 5.43
N LEU A 16 -15.68 8.34 4.75
CA LEU A 16 -16.64 9.43 4.56
C LEU A 16 -17.75 9.06 3.56
N ILE A 17 -17.42 8.32 2.50
CA ILE A 17 -18.40 7.83 1.51
C ILE A 17 -19.28 6.74 2.12
N SER A 18 -18.68 5.79 2.84
CA SER A 18 -19.38 4.69 3.51
C SER A 18 -20.36 5.21 4.57
N SER A 19 -20.01 6.29 5.28
CA SER A 19 -20.90 6.92 6.25
C SER A 19 -21.88 7.94 5.64
N GLU A 20 -21.89 8.13 4.32
CA GLU A 20 -22.65 9.16 3.61
C GLU A 20 -22.48 10.57 4.20
N LYS A 21 -21.35 10.87 4.85
CA LYS A 21 -21.05 12.16 5.51
C LYS A 21 -20.06 13.01 4.71
N THR A 22 -20.08 12.89 3.39
CA THR A 22 -19.17 13.65 2.52
C THR A 22 -19.55 15.13 2.42
N GLY A 23 -20.84 15.45 2.28
CA GLY A 23 -21.32 16.81 1.98
C GLY A 23 -21.22 17.10 0.48
N THR A 24 -21.42 18.37 0.09
CA THR A 24 -21.19 18.81 -1.29
C THR A 24 -19.75 18.53 -1.73
N PRO A 25 -19.45 18.43 -3.04
CA PRO A 25 -18.10 18.20 -3.53
C PRO A 25 -17.06 19.19 -2.97
N GLU A 26 -17.44 20.45 -2.76
CA GLU A 26 -16.61 21.47 -2.11
C GLU A 26 -16.28 21.13 -0.65
N ILE A 27 -17.30 20.74 0.11
CA ILE A 27 -17.14 20.36 1.52
C ILE A 27 -16.29 19.10 1.61
N PHE A 28 -16.51 18.14 0.73
CA PHE A 28 -15.77 16.90 0.71
C PHE A 28 -14.29 17.13 0.37
N ALA A 29 -14.00 17.96 -0.63
CA ALA A 29 -12.65 18.36 -0.98
C ALA A 29 -11.96 19.05 0.20
N LYS A 30 -12.64 19.99 0.87
CA LYS A 30 -12.12 20.66 2.08
C LYS A 30 -11.82 19.68 3.22
N LYS A 31 -12.69 18.69 3.48
CA LYS A 31 -12.49 17.63 4.50
C LYS A 31 -11.24 16.78 4.22
N LEU A 32 -10.86 16.63 2.95
CA LEU A 32 -9.67 15.89 2.51
C LEU A 32 -8.45 16.80 2.28
N SER A 33 -8.60 18.11 2.51
CA SER A 33 -7.59 19.13 2.22
C SER A 33 -7.13 19.09 0.75
N LEU A 34 -8.11 18.97 -0.16
CA LEU A 34 -7.94 18.92 -1.60
C LEU A 34 -8.65 20.11 -2.27
N SER A 35 -8.21 20.43 -3.48
CA SER A 35 -9.02 21.22 -4.41
C SER A 35 -10.17 20.37 -4.97
N ARG A 36 -11.20 21.04 -5.52
CA ARG A 36 -12.34 20.35 -6.15
C ARG A 36 -11.88 19.42 -7.28
N SER A 37 -10.95 19.85 -8.14
CA SER A 37 -10.45 19.02 -9.23
C SER A 37 -9.68 17.80 -8.73
N GLN A 38 -8.83 17.96 -7.70
CA GLN A 38 -8.12 16.83 -7.11
C GLN A 38 -9.05 15.82 -6.46
N LEU A 39 -10.17 16.25 -5.86
CA LEU A 39 -11.17 15.34 -5.35
C LEU A 39 -11.71 14.43 -6.46
N TYR A 40 -11.99 14.97 -7.64
CA TYR A 40 -12.47 14.15 -8.76
C TYR A 40 -11.41 13.18 -9.27
N ASN A 41 -10.15 13.61 -9.35
CA ASN A 41 -9.05 12.69 -9.68
C ASN A 41 -8.96 11.52 -8.70
N GLU A 42 -9.08 11.79 -7.40
CA GLU A 42 -9.01 10.75 -6.36
C GLU A 42 -10.27 9.87 -6.35
N LEU A 43 -11.44 10.43 -6.68
CA LEU A 43 -12.66 9.65 -6.90
C LEU A 43 -12.54 8.74 -8.12
N ASP A 44 -11.89 9.18 -9.18
CA ASP A 44 -11.66 8.38 -10.38
C ASP A 44 -10.72 7.21 -10.08
N VAL A 45 -9.67 7.40 -9.28
CA VAL A 45 -8.83 6.30 -8.76
C VAL A 45 -9.67 5.27 -7.99
N ILE A 46 -10.61 5.71 -7.15
CA ILE A 46 -11.47 4.78 -6.42
C ILE A 46 -12.45 4.06 -7.38
N LYS A 47 -12.94 4.72 -8.43
CA LYS A 47 -13.77 4.07 -9.45
C LYS A 47 -12.98 3.06 -10.28
N GLU A 48 -11.69 3.29 -10.53
CA GLU A 48 -10.79 2.32 -11.17
C GLU A 48 -10.62 1.04 -10.33
N LEU A 49 -10.85 1.13 -9.02
CA LEU A 49 -10.91 -0.02 -8.10
C LEU A 49 -12.30 -0.68 -8.06
N ASP A 50 -13.11 -0.49 -9.11
CA ASP A 50 -14.50 -0.96 -9.23
C ASP A 50 -15.44 -0.48 -8.10
N ALA A 51 -15.09 0.62 -7.43
CA ALA A 51 -15.93 1.13 -6.35
C ALA A 51 -17.22 1.77 -6.91
N PRO A 52 -18.40 1.35 -6.46
CA PRO A 52 -19.68 1.80 -6.99
C PRO A 52 -20.10 3.16 -6.40
N VAL A 53 -19.28 4.20 -6.56
CA VAL A 53 -19.49 5.53 -5.98
C VAL A 53 -20.43 6.37 -6.85
N ARG A 54 -21.47 6.95 -6.24
CA ARG A 54 -22.35 7.95 -6.88
C ARG A 54 -22.56 9.16 -5.98
N TYR A 55 -22.89 10.29 -6.59
CA TYR A 55 -23.27 11.52 -5.88
C TYR A 55 -24.78 11.71 -5.91
N CYS A 56 -25.40 11.90 -4.75
CA CYS A 56 -26.81 12.27 -4.65
C CYS A 56 -26.93 13.77 -4.36
N LYS A 57 -27.55 14.53 -5.28
CA LYS A 57 -27.82 15.97 -5.08
C LYS A 57 -28.79 16.22 -3.92
N LYS A 58 -29.80 15.36 -3.72
CA LYS A 58 -30.81 15.52 -2.64
C LYS A 58 -30.22 15.31 -1.25
N ARG A 59 -29.27 14.38 -1.11
CA ARG A 59 -28.58 14.08 0.16
C ARG A 59 -27.31 14.91 0.35
N GLU A 60 -26.92 15.65 -0.70
CA GLU A 60 -25.64 16.36 -0.80
C GLU A 60 -24.48 15.48 -0.35
N SER A 61 -24.40 14.26 -0.87
CA SER A 61 -23.38 13.31 -0.43
C SER A 61 -23.07 12.24 -1.48
N PHE A 62 -21.81 11.83 -1.51
CA PHE A 62 -21.34 10.63 -2.15
C PHE A 62 -21.67 9.40 -1.30
N TYR A 63 -22.09 8.35 -1.97
CA TYR A 63 -22.49 7.08 -1.37
C TYR A 63 -22.10 5.91 -2.29
N TYR A 64 -22.01 4.71 -1.71
CA TYR A 64 -21.82 3.48 -2.48
C TYR A 64 -23.18 2.90 -2.88
N THR A 65 -23.37 2.54 -4.15
CA THR A 65 -24.64 1.94 -4.62
C THR A 65 -24.76 0.46 -4.31
N ALA A 66 -23.65 -0.21 -4.01
CA ALA A 66 -23.58 -1.59 -3.56
C ALA A 66 -22.61 -1.69 -2.37
N PRO A 67 -22.71 -2.73 -1.53
CA PRO A 67 -21.73 -2.97 -0.47
C PRO A 67 -20.32 -2.99 -1.05
N PHE A 68 -19.45 -2.14 -0.51
CA PHE A 68 -18.07 -2.01 -0.95
C PHE A 68 -17.19 -1.85 0.28
N GLU A 69 -16.17 -2.68 0.37
CA GLU A 69 -15.18 -2.66 1.44
C GLU A 69 -13.79 -2.49 0.83
N LEU A 70 -13.02 -1.53 1.36
CA LEU A 70 -11.67 -1.25 0.90
C LEU A 70 -10.65 -1.66 1.95
N ILE A 71 -9.88 -2.71 1.66
CA ILE A 71 -8.89 -3.28 2.58
C ILE A 71 -7.48 -3.07 2.00
N PHE A 72 -6.60 -2.41 2.76
CA PHE A 72 -5.18 -2.25 2.42
C PHE A 72 -4.32 -3.14 3.30
N ASN A 73 -3.62 -4.09 2.69
CA ASN A 73 -2.64 -4.95 3.35
C ASN A 73 -1.24 -4.58 2.87
N PHE A 74 -0.39 -4.09 3.77
CA PHE A 74 1.00 -3.75 3.45
C PHE A 74 1.95 -4.32 4.51
N SER A 75 3.09 -4.83 4.06
CA SER A 75 4.17 -5.33 4.92
C SER A 75 5.44 -4.54 4.63
N LEU A 76 6.01 -3.93 5.66
CA LEU A 76 7.24 -3.16 5.57
C LEU A 76 8.33 -3.87 6.37
N LYS A 77 9.34 -4.42 5.68
CA LYS A 77 10.53 -4.98 6.32
C LYS A 77 11.70 -4.01 6.11
N VAL A 78 12.15 -3.38 7.18
CA VAL A 78 13.40 -2.59 7.16
C VAL A 78 14.54 -3.59 7.30
N ILE A 79 15.30 -3.80 6.22
CA ILE A 79 16.52 -4.61 6.26
C ILE A 79 17.64 -3.66 6.70
N LYS A 80 18.20 -3.89 7.89
CA LYS A 80 19.46 -3.25 8.30
C LYS A 80 20.61 -4.06 7.69
N GLU A 81 21.66 -3.37 7.26
CA GLU A 81 22.83 -3.97 6.58
C GLU A 81 23.60 -5.01 7.42
N ASP A 82 23.29 -5.16 8.71
CA ASP A 82 23.95 -6.13 9.61
C ASP A 82 23.45 -7.58 9.49
N GLU A 83 22.51 -7.88 8.58
CA GLU A 83 22.35 -9.26 8.14
C GLU A 83 23.36 -9.52 7.03
N THR A 84 24.64 -9.72 7.41
CA THR A 84 25.53 -10.58 6.62
C THR A 84 24.79 -11.90 6.49
N LYS A 85 24.09 -12.08 5.38
CA LYS A 85 23.59 -13.39 4.99
C LYS A 85 24.84 -14.23 4.88
N GLU A 86 25.04 -15.16 5.81
CA GLU A 86 25.97 -16.26 5.62
C GLU A 86 25.46 -17.05 4.41
N ILE A 87 25.81 -16.57 3.22
CA ILE A 87 25.79 -17.37 2.04
C ILE A 87 26.95 -18.33 2.24
N PHE A 88 26.64 -19.55 2.68
CA PHE A 88 27.57 -20.67 2.55
C PHE A 88 27.85 -20.85 1.06
N GLY A 89 28.87 -20.15 0.56
CA GLY A 89 29.44 -20.34 -0.76
C GLY A 89 29.98 -21.76 -0.80
N GLY A 90 29.29 -22.60 -1.57
CA GLY A 90 29.39 -24.06 -1.55
C GLY A 90 30.78 -24.62 -1.24
N THR A 91 30.86 -25.46 -0.22
CA THR A 91 31.98 -26.38 -0.07
C THR A 91 31.80 -27.53 -1.06
N ASN A 92 32.28 -27.32 -2.29
CA ASN A 92 32.74 -28.42 -3.12
C ASN A 92 34.23 -28.22 -3.39
N PHE A 93 35.02 -28.18 -2.31
CA PHE A 93 36.40 -28.61 -2.40
C PHE A 93 36.36 -30.08 -2.82
N ARG A 94 36.54 -30.34 -4.12
CA ARG A 94 37.02 -31.64 -4.54
C ARG A 94 38.46 -31.72 -4.05
N PRO A 95 38.83 -32.61 -3.11
CA PRO A 95 40.22 -32.87 -2.88
C PRO A 95 40.71 -33.59 -4.14
N SER A 96 41.37 -32.88 -5.05
CA SER A 96 42.31 -33.56 -5.92
C SER A 96 43.41 -34.05 -4.99
N LEU A 97 43.52 -35.38 -4.86
CA LEU A 97 44.67 -36.04 -4.23
C LEU A 97 45.94 -35.48 -4.87
N LEU A 98 46.58 -34.55 -4.16
CA LEU A 98 47.96 -34.16 -4.38
C LEU A 98 48.70 -34.63 -3.13
N ASP A 99 49.24 -35.84 -3.26
CA ASP A 99 50.29 -36.44 -2.46
C ASP A 99 50.16 -36.31 -0.94
N GLY A 100 49.39 -37.25 -0.37
CA GLY A 100 49.84 -38.01 0.79
C GLY A 100 50.07 -37.29 2.12
N THR A 101 49.61 -36.05 2.30
CA THR A 101 49.83 -35.32 3.55
C THR A 101 48.52 -35.05 4.27
N LEU A 102 48.30 -35.77 5.39
CA LEU A 102 47.24 -35.46 6.35
C LEU A 102 47.63 -34.17 7.08
N ILE A 103 47.03 -33.04 6.71
CA ILE A 103 47.04 -31.85 7.56
C ILE A 103 45.83 -31.97 8.48
N SER A 104 46.06 -32.45 9.70
CA SER A 104 45.15 -32.21 10.82
C SER A 104 45.18 -30.73 11.14
N LEU A 105 44.03 -30.06 11.05
CA LEU A 105 43.86 -28.71 11.59
C LEU A 105 43.21 -28.81 13.00
N PRO A 106 43.59 -27.92 13.93
CA PRO A 106 43.15 -27.93 15.33
C PRO A 106 41.67 -27.60 15.54
#